data_AF-A0A6P3GRF4-F1
#
_entry.id   AF-A0A6P3GRF4-F1
#
_cell.length_a   1.000
_cell.length_b   1.000
_cell.length_c   1.000
_cell.angle_alpha   90.00
_cell.angle_beta   90.00
_cell.angle_gamma   90.00
#
_symmetry.space_group_name_H-M   'P 1'
#
loop_
_entity.id
_entity.type
_entity.pdbx_description
1 polymer ?
#
loop_
_entity_poly.entity_id
_entity_poly.type
_entity_poly.pdbx_seq_one_letter_code
_entity_poly.pdbx_strand_id
1 'polypeptide(L)'
;MGVLSRASPPDHQPSVLTSDISSRASPPDHQPSVLTKISLDVDADRDGVVEKNNPRKASWTWGPEGQGAILLVNCDRDTPWLPQEDCSDEKVYSKEDLKDMSQMILRTKGPEHLPAGYEIVLYISMSDSDKVGVFCVE
;
A
#
# COMPACT_ATOMS: atom_id res chain seq x y z
N MET A 1 -25.37 10.55 -11.80
CA MET A 1 -24.20 10.90 -10.98
C MET A 1 -24.57 10.75 -9.51
N GLY A 2 -23.70 10.12 -8.72
CA GLY A 2 -23.89 9.99 -7.28
C GLY A 2 -22.75 9.18 -6.69
N VAL A 3 -21.73 9.86 -6.19
CA VAL A 3 -20.75 9.30 -5.25
C VAL A 3 -21.17 9.84 -3.89
N LEU A 4 -21.50 8.96 -2.95
CA LEU A 4 -21.73 9.37 -1.56
C LEU A 4 -20.44 9.09 -0.78
N SER A 5 -19.54 10.06 -0.78
CA SER A 5 -18.37 10.06 0.09
C SER A 5 -18.53 11.23 1.04
N ARG A 6 -18.80 10.94 2.31
CA ARG A 6 -18.86 11.97 3.35
C ARG A 6 -17.42 12.45 3.61
N ALA A 7 -17.16 13.74 3.40
CA ALA A 7 -15.90 14.36 3.80
C ALA A 7 -15.86 14.50 5.33
N SER A 8 -14.72 14.19 5.93
CA SER A 8 -14.35 14.65 7.29
C SER A 8 -13.55 15.96 7.16
N PRO A 9 -13.70 16.92 8.09
CA PRO A 9 -13.02 18.22 8.04
C PRO A 9 -11.51 18.09 8.34
N PRO A 10 -10.73 19.16 8.10
CA PRO A 10 -9.32 19.08 7.77
C PRO A 10 -8.48 19.00 9.04
N ASP A 11 -7.73 17.91 9.19
CA ASP A 11 -6.37 17.94 9.73
C ASP A 11 -5.70 16.60 9.39
N HIS A 12 -4.71 16.66 8.51
CA HIS A 12 -3.65 15.69 8.25
C HIS A 12 -3.96 14.22 8.64
N GLN A 13 -4.62 13.49 7.76
CA GLN A 13 -4.60 12.03 7.75
C GLN A 13 -4.32 11.54 6.33
N PRO A 14 -3.39 10.59 6.12
CA PRO A 14 -3.22 9.95 4.83
C PRO A 14 -4.53 9.25 4.48
N SER A 15 -5.14 9.69 3.38
CA SER A 15 -6.46 9.23 2.95
C SER A 15 -6.44 7.73 2.64
N VAL A 16 -7.31 6.97 3.32
CA VAL A 16 -7.68 5.61 2.91
C VAL A 16 -8.18 5.67 1.47
N LEU A 17 -7.42 5.09 0.53
CA LEU A 17 -7.85 4.95 -0.86
C LEU A 17 -8.45 3.56 -1.07
N THR A 18 -9.57 3.29 -0.39
CA THR A 18 -10.49 2.24 -0.85
C THR A 18 -11.30 2.87 -1.97
N SER A 19 -10.91 2.64 -3.22
CA SER A 19 -11.67 3.08 -4.38
C SER A 19 -12.39 1.89 -5.00
N ASP A 20 -13.72 1.99 -5.08
CA ASP A 20 -14.52 1.17 -5.99
C ASP A 20 -14.65 1.94 -7.29
N ILE A 21 -13.91 1.55 -8.33
CA ILE A 21 -14.06 2.15 -9.66
C ILE A 21 -15.26 1.48 -10.34
N SER A 22 -16.34 2.25 -10.57
CA SER A 22 -17.54 1.82 -11.28
C SER A 22 -17.70 2.65 -12.55
N SER A 23 -17.62 2.00 -13.72
CA SER A 23 -17.96 2.64 -14.99
C SER A 23 -19.45 2.40 -15.30
N ARG A 24 -20.22 3.47 -15.46
CA ARG A 24 -21.61 3.41 -15.95
C ARG A 24 -21.69 4.12 -17.29
N ALA A 25 -21.69 3.35 -18.38
CA ALA A 25 -22.20 3.82 -19.66
C ALA A 25 -23.73 3.54 -19.73
N SER A 26 -24.51 4.51 -20.23
CA SER A 26 -25.99 4.60 -20.28
C SER A 26 -26.70 3.55 -21.18
N PRO A 27 -28.05 3.60 -21.37
CA PRO A 27 -29.21 3.24 -20.54
C PRO A 27 -29.73 1.78 -20.83
N PRO A 28 -31.01 1.43 -20.52
CA PRO A 28 -31.38 0.25 -19.73
C PRO A 28 -31.35 -1.07 -20.51
N ASP A 29 -30.17 -1.58 -20.83
CA ASP A 29 -29.98 -3.01 -21.01
C ASP A 29 -28.88 -3.45 -20.04
N HIS A 30 -29.18 -4.50 -19.29
CA HIS A 30 -28.48 -4.95 -18.10
C HIS A 30 -27.04 -5.40 -18.39
N GLN A 31 -26.12 -4.48 -18.70
CA GLN A 31 -24.70 -4.76 -18.67
C GLN A 31 -24.25 -4.78 -17.20
N PRO A 32 -23.70 -5.90 -16.71
CA PRO A 32 -23.22 -5.97 -15.33
C PRO A 32 -22.09 -4.94 -15.14
N SER A 33 -22.24 -4.09 -14.12
CA SER A 33 -21.20 -3.17 -13.70
C SER A 33 -19.93 -3.96 -13.36
N VAL A 34 -18.84 -3.67 -14.06
CA VAL A 34 -17.54 -4.25 -13.73
C VAL A 34 -16.96 -3.43 -12.57
N LEU A 35 -16.75 -4.09 -11.44
CA LEU A 35 -16.16 -3.48 -10.24
C LEU A 35 -14.75 -4.02 -10.05
N THR A 36 -13.79 -3.10 -9.92
CA THR A 36 -12.44 -3.42 -9.49
C THR A 36 -12.28 -3.00 -8.03
N LYS A 37 -11.97 -3.96 -7.16
CA LYS A 37 -11.57 -3.70 -5.78
C LYS A 37 -10.06 -3.55 -5.74
N ILE A 38 -9.59 -2.54 -5.01
CA ILE A 38 -8.17 -2.24 -4.83
C ILE A 38 -7.94 -2.01 -3.34
N SER A 39 -6.94 -2.69 -2.77
CA SER A 39 -6.52 -2.50 -1.39
C SER A 39 -5.01 -2.63 -1.28
N LEU A 40 -4.34 -1.60 -0.77
CA LEU A 40 -2.94 -1.67 -0.37
C LEU A 40 -2.88 -1.99 1.12
N ASP A 41 -2.38 -3.17 1.46
CA ASP A 41 -2.48 -3.74 2.80
C ASP A 41 -1.09 -3.93 3.42
N VAL A 42 -1.01 -3.76 4.74
CA VAL A 42 0.18 -3.85 5.60
C VAL A 42 -0.24 -4.53 6.90
N ASP A 43 0.72 -5.08 7.66
CA ASP A 43 0.52 -5.63 9.00
C ASP A 43 0.24 -4.49 10.01
N ALA A 44 -1.03 -4.09 10.17
CA ALA A 44 -1.40 -2.97 11.04
C ALA A 44 -1.82 -3.39 12.45
N ASP A 45 -2.10 -4.68 12.69
CA ASP A 45 -2.36 -5.22 14.03
C ASP A 45 -1.12 -5.83 14.71
N ARG A 46 0.01 -5.87 14.01
CA ARG A 46 1.37 -6.15 14.50
C ARG A 46 1.55 -7.60 14.95
N ASP A 47 0.97 -8.53 14.20
CA ASP A 47 1.09 -9.98 14.45
C ASP A 47 2.11 -10.70 13.55
N GLY A 48 2.74 -9.96 12.63
CA GLY A 48 3.70 -10.47 11.66
C GLY A 48 3.08 -10.94 10.34
N VAL A 49 1.76 -10.79 10.14
CA VAL A 49 1.05 -11.22 8.93
C VAL A 49 0.23 -10.07 8.35
N VAL A 50 0.39 -9.80 7.05
CA VAL A 50 -0.39 -8.75 6.38
C VAL A 50 -1.87 -9.13 6.25
N GLU A 51 -2.71 -8.55 7.09
CA GLU A 51 -4.15 -8.73 7.12
C GLU A 51 -4.85 -8.03 5.93
N LYS A 52 -6.11 -8.40 5.66
CA LYS A 52 -6.88 -7.88 4.51
C LYS A 52 -7.63 -6.61 4.90
N ASN A 53 -7.25 -5.49 4.28
CA ASN A 53 -7.92 -4.19 4.38
C ASN A 53 -8.27 -3.78 5.82
N ASN A 54 -7.29 -3.78 6.72
CA ASN A 54 -7.49 -3.31 8.09
C ASN A 54 -8.02 -1.86 8.08
N PRO A 55 -9.13 -1.58 8.77
CA PRO A 55 -9.74 -0.24 8.77
C PRO A 55 -8.87 0.85 9.41
N ARG A 56 -7.84 0.49 10.20
CA ARG A 56 -6.92 1.42 10.88
C ARG A 56 -5.55 1.52 10.21
N LYS A 57 -5.31 0.86 9.07
CA LYS A 57 -4.01 0.87 8.35
C LYS A 57 -3.51 2.25 7.92
N ALA A 58 -4.39 3.25 7.87
CA ALA A 58 -4.07 4.64 7.51
C ALA A 58 -3.78 5.55 8.72
N SER A 59 -3.66 4.98 9.91
CA SER A 59 -3.35 5.71 11.15
C SER A 59 -2.33 4.95 11.96
N TRP A 60 -1.64 5.65 12.86
CA TRP A 60 -0.68 5.04 13.77
C TRP A 60 -0.95 5.50 15.20
N THR A 61 -1.15 4.56 16.11
CA THR A 61 -1.42 4.85 17.52
C THR A 61 -0.56 4.01 18.47
N TRP A 62 -0.17 4.64 19.57
CA TRP A 62 0.55 4.00 20.68
C TRP A 62 -0.39 3.15 21.56
N GLY A 63 0.21 2.27 22.36
CA GLY A 63 -0.47 1.49 23.39
C GLY A 63 -0.78 0.05 22.97
N PRO A 64 -1.23 -0.79 23.91
CA PRO A 64 -1.51 -2.21 23.66
C PRO A 64 -2.65 -2.43 22.66
N GLU A 65 -3.60 -1.49 22.57
CA GLU A 65 -4.69 -1.50 21.58
C GLU A 65 -4.37 -0.65 20.33
N GLY A 66 -3.15 -0.12 20.26
CA GLY A 66 -2.68 0.74 19.19
C GLY A 66 -2.47 -0.06 17.91
N GLN A 67 -2.75 0.57 16.77
CA GLN A 67 -2.57 -0.04 15.45
C GLN A 67 -1.77 0.85 14.52
N GLY A 68 -1.36 0.28 13.39
CA GLY A 68 -0.49 0.89 12.41
C GLY A 68 0.78 0.07 12.26
N ALA A 69 1.16 -0.15 11.01
CA ALA A 69 2.34 -0.93 10.65
C ALA A 69 3.62 -0.29 11.17
N ILE A 70 4.64 -1.12 11.33
CA ILE A 70 5.97 -0.73 11.79
C ILE A 70 6.95 -0.97 10.65
N LEU A 71 7.92 -0.06 10.50
CA LEU A 71 9.02 -0.17 9.54
C LEU A 71 10.35 -0.04 10.29
N LEU A 72 11.28 -0.93 9.98
CA LEU A 72 12.65 -0.86 10.49
C LEU A 72 13.52 0.00 9.56
N VAL A 73 14.51 0.68 10.13
CA VAL A 73 15.61 1.23 9.33
C VAL A 73 16.56 0.07 9.04
N ASN A 74 16.78 -0.22 7.76
CA ASN A 74 17.59 -1.35 7.29
C ASN A 74 19.10 -1.03 7.36
N CYS A 75 19.61 -0.82 8.57
CA CYS A 75 20.94 -0.27 8.81
C CYS A 75 22.01 -1.31 9.15
N ASP A 76 21.69 -2.59 9.06
CA ASP A 76 22.67 -3.66 9.14
C ASP A 76 23.28 -3.93 7.76
N ARG A 77 23.85 -5.11 7.57
CA ARG A 77 24.61 -5.44 6.37
C ARG A 77 24.62 -6.93 6.13
N ASP A 78 23.66 -7.39 5.34
CA ASP A 78 23.51 -8.78 4.95
C ASP A 78 24.50 -9.22 3.87
N THR A 79 25.05 -8.26 3.13
CA THR A 79 25.94 -8.53 2.00
C THR A 79 27.40 -8.23 2.38
N PRO A 80 28.22 -9.23 2.81
CA PRO A 80 29.51 -8.96 3.47
C PRO A 80 30.58 -8.36 2.55
N TRP A 81 30.41 -8.49 1.22
CA TRP A 81 31.33 -7.94 0.22
C TRP A 81 31.02 -6.49 -0.15
N LEU A 82 29.87 -5.95 0.27
CA LEU A 82 29.58 -4.52 0.14
C LEU A 82 30.09 -3.77 1.38
N PRO A 83 30.64 -2.56 1.21
CA PRO A 83 31.26 -1.82 2.31
C PRO A 83 30.24 -1.05 3.19
N GLN A 84 29.03 -0.80 2.68
CA GLN A 84 28.01 0.02 3.32
C GLN A 84 26.82 -0.81 3.81
N GLU A 85 25.99 -0.20 4.65
CA GLU A 85 24.71 -0.72 5.12
C GLU A 85 23.68 -0.89 4.00
N ASP A 86 22.71 -1.77 4.19
CA ASP A 86 21.74 -2.13 3.13
C ASP A 86 20.83 -0.95 2.73
N CYS A 87 20.53 0.00 3.64
CA CYS A 87 19.79 1.23 3.31
C CYS A 87 20.61 2.31 2.58
N SER A 88 21.88 2.06 2.24
CA SER A 88 22.76 3.07 1.61
C SER A 88 22.59 3.18 0.09
N ASP A 89 21.95 2.21 -0.55
CA ASP A 89 21.66 2.22 -1.99
C ASP A 89 20.21 1.81 -2.30
N GLU A 90 19.87 1.78 -3.59
CA GLU A 90 18.52 1.46 -4.07
C GLU A 90 18.42 0.01 -4.56
N LYS A 91 19.15 -0.93 -3.94
CA LYS A 91 19.23 -2.33 -4.40
C LYS A 91 19.08 -3.33 -3.25
N VAL A 92 18.59 -4.50 -3.62
CA VAL A 92 18.46 -5.67 -2.74
C VAL A 92 19.29 -6.78 -3.35
N TYR A 93 20.25 -7.31 -2.61
CA TYR A 93 21.22 -8.29 -3.13
C TYR A 93 21.00 -9.72 -2.62
N SER A 94 20.28 -9.88 -1.51
CA SER A 94 20.10 -11.17 -0.84
C SER A 94 18.63 -11.40 -0.45
N LYS A 95 18.30 -12.63 -0.07
CA LYS A 95 16.97 -12.94 0.50
C LYS A 95 16.92 -12.66 2.00
N GLU A 96 18.08 -12.56 2.62
CA GLU A 96 18.27 -12.20 4.01
C GLU A 96 17.78 -10.77 4.23
N ASP A 97 18.16 -9.85 3.34
CA ASP A 97 17.80 -8.42 3.36
C ASP A 97 16.27 -8.20 3.31
N LEU A 98 15.56 -9.08 2.62
CA LEU A 98 14.08 -9.05 2.59
C LEU A 98 13.43 -9.34 3.95
N LYS A 99 14.15 -9.92 4.91
CA LYS A 99 13.59 -10.24 6.24
C LYS A 99 13.57 -9.04 7.17
N ASP A 100 14.39 -8.03 6.90
CA ASP A 100 14.42 -6.77 7.65
C ASP A 100 13.37 -5.78 7.16
N MET A 101 12.82 -6.03 5.97
CA MET A 101 11.77 -5.22 5.35
C MET A 101 10.37 -5.57 5.84
N SER A 102 9.49 -4.55 5.88
CA SER A 102 8.07 -4.75 6.18
C SER A 102 7.27 -5.05 4.92
N GLN A 103 6.48 -6.11 4.94
CA GLN A 103 5.69 -6.52 3.78
C GLN A 103 4.50 -5.59 3.52
N MET A 104 4.29 -5.26 2.25
CA MET A 104 3.12 -4.52 1.75
C MET A 104 2.52 -5.27 0.55
N ILE A 105 1.21 -5.45 0.54
CA ILE A 105 0.52 -6.25 -0.49
C ILE A 105 -0.56 -5.42 -1.17
N LEU A 106 -0.41 -5.19 -2.48
CA LEU A 106 -1.47 -4.66 -3.32
C LEU A 106 -2.42 -5.80 -3.75
N ARG A 107 -3.63 -5.81 -3.21
CA ARG A 107 -4.68 -6.78 -3.54
C ARG A 107 -5.68 -6.14 -4.49
N THR A 108 -5.81 -6.73 -5.68
CA THR A 108 -6.81 -6.34 -6.67
C THR A 108 -7.80 -7.49 -6.90
N LYS A 109 -9.07 -7.15 -7.15
CA LYS A 109 -10.08 -8.11 -7.61
C LYS A 109 -10.96 -7.44 -8.65
N GLY A 110 -10.97 -7.96 -9.86
CA GLY A 110 -11.68 -7.35 -10.98
C GLY A 110 -11.44 -8.09 -12.29
N PRO A 111 -11.74 -7.44 -13.43
CA PRO A 111 -11.42 -7.96 -14.76
C PRO A 111 -9.89 -8.08 -14.96
N GLU A 112 -9.48 -8.86 -15.97
CA GLU A 112 -8.08 -9.05 -16.35
C GLU A 112 -7.35 -7.74 -16.69
N HIS A 113 -8.10 -6.77 -17.25
CA HIS A 113 -7.58 -5.45 -17.59
C HIS A 113 -8.48 -4.36 -17.01
N LEU A 114 -7.86 -3.25 -16.58
CA LEU A 114 -8.59 -2.05 -16.22
C LEU A 114 -9.34 -1.50 -17.45
N PRO A 115 -10.46 -0.79 -17.24
CA PRO A 115 -11.11 -0.05 -18.32
C PRO A 115 -10.13 0.93 -18.98
N ALA A 116 -10.31 1.18 -20.28
CA ALA A 116 -9.48 2.11 -21.01
C ALA A 116 -9.43 3.49 -20.32
N GLY A 117 -8.23 4.06 -20.21
CA GLY A 117 -7.98 5.36 -19.56
C GLY A 117 -7.76 5.30 -18.04
N TYR A 118 -7.69 4.11 -17.44
CA TYR A 118 -7.37 3.93 -16.03
C TYR A 118 -6.04 3.20 -15.84
N GLU A 119 -5.28 3.65 -14.85
CA GLU A 119 -4.03 3.05 -14.37
C GLU A 119 -4.00 3.03 -12.84
N ILE A 120 -3.19 2.15 -12.26
CA ILE A 120 -2.92 2.12 -10.83
C ILE A 120 -1.48 2.56 -10.62
N VAL A 121 -1.29 3.60 -9.81
CA VAL A 121 0.03 4.17 -9.51
C VAL A 121 0.27 4.10 -8.00
N LEU A 122 1.40 3.51 -7.61
CA LEU A 122 1.92 3.61 -6.25
C LEU A 122 2.86 4.81 -6.18
N TYR A 123 2.69 5.67 -5.16
CA TYR A 123 3.52 6.86 -5.00
C TYR A 123 3.80 7.14 -3.53
N ILE A 124 4.87 7.89 -3.29
CA ILE A 124 5.23 8.48 -2.00
C ILE A 124 5.41 9.99 -2.16
N SER A 125 5.37 10.72 -1.05
CA SER A 125 5.63 12.15 -1.07
C SER A 125 7.12 12.42 -1.34
N MET A 126 7.46 13.56 -1.96
CA MET A 126 8.86 13.97 -2.10
C MET A 126 9.56 14.09 -0.75
N SER A 127 8.85 14.51 0.29
CA SER A 127 9.41 14.60 1.64
C SER A 127 9.78 13.25 2.23
N ASP A 128 9.22 12.13 1.75
CA ASP A 128 9.52 10.80 2.26
C ASP A 128 10.45 10.01 1.31
N SER A 129 10.84 10.60 0.18
CA SER A 129 11.66 9.93 -0.84
C SER A 129 13.05 9.52 -0.37
N ASP A 130 13.59 10.20 0.65
CA ASP A 130 14.86 9.88 1.31
C ASP A 130 14.69 9.06 2.60
N LYS A 131 13.45 8.68 2.95
CA LYS A 131 13.13 7.96 4.18
C LYS A 131 12.74 6.51 3.95
N VAL A 132 12.24 6.16 2.77
CA VAL A 132 11.69 4.84 2.47
C VAL A 132 12.13 4.35 1.09
N GLY A 133 12.45 3.05 1.02
CA GLY A 133 12.58 2.31 -0.23
C GLY A 133 11.42 1.31 -0.37
N VAL A 134 10.95 1.09 -1.60
CA VAL A 134 9.92 0.08 -1.89
C VAL A 134 10.44 -0.82 -2.99
N PHE A 135 10.58 -2.10 -2.69
CA PHE A 135 11.07 -3.12 -3.61
C PHE A 135 9.93 -4.10 -3.95
N CYS A 136 9.83 -4.45 -5.22
CA CYS A 136 8.93 -5.50 -5.68
C CYS A 136 9.79 -6.69 -6.10
N VAL A 137 9.52 -7.86 -5.52
CA VAL A 137 10.17 -9.11 -5.88
C VAL A 137 9.24 -9.83 -6.86
N GLU A 138 9.74 -10.11 -8.06
CA GLU A 138 9.05 -10.92 -9.08
C GLU A 138 9.29 -12.42 -8.89
#